data_AF-A0A1J5STD3-F1
#
_entry.id   AF-A0A1J5STD3-F1
#
_cell.length_a   1.000
_cell.length_b   1.000
_cell.length_c   1.000
_cell.angle_alpha   90.00
_cell.angle_beta   90.00
_cell.angle_gamma   90.00
#
_symmetry.space_group_name_H-M   'P 1'
#
loop_
_entity.id
_entity.type
_entity.pdbx_description
1 polymer ?
#
loop_
_entity_poly.entity_id
_entity_poly.type
_entity_poly.pdbx_seq_one_letter_code
_entity_poly.pdbx_strand_id
1 'polypeptide(L)'
;MGDPKFPRKHYDTPSHPWQKERIEKESALVHQYGLKNKREIWKASTSVRQMRQQARKLTATASEQAQKERGLLLGRLDRLGLLDRGSNLEDVLRMDVEKLLDRRLQTQVYLQGLASTPKQSRQLITHGHITIDGTVARVPGMLVTRMQEKQIAYFSGSPLMSDLHPVRPKPRTGADFDTEPTEEEAPAVKEKAKTSDEKPEKSSPDEAQPKAKKPAAEKKEKSAVKAKEAAAEKAAETTPGTASEEKK
;
A
#
# COMPACT_ATOMS: atom_id res chain seq x y z
N MET A 1 -26.85 36.02 16.79
CA MET A 1 -25.64 35.24 16.43
C MET A 1 -26.08 34.02 15.65
N GLY A 2 -25.38 33.65 14.57
CA GLY A 2 -25.65 32.42 13.82
C GLY A 2 -24.78 31.24 14.28
N ASP A 3 -24.97 30.06 13.68
CA ASP A 3 -24.27 28.84 14.08
C ASP A 3 -22.75 28.89 13.84
N PRO A 4 -21.91 28.57 14.86
CA PRO A 4 -20.46 28.56 14.71
C PRO A 4 -19.95 27.32 13.97
N LYS A 5 -18.88 27.50 13.19
CA LYS A 5 -18.26 26.43 12.39
C LYS A 5 -17.33 25.54 13.23
N PHE A 6 -17.86 24.40 13.70
CA PHE A 6 -17.08 23.38 14.41
C PHE A 6 -15.98 22.71 13.57
N PRO A 7 -14.87 22.26 14.19
CA PRO A 7 -13.78 21.56 13.51
C PRO A 7 -14.25 20.19 12.98
N ARG A 8 -13.83 19.85 11.75
CA ARG A 8 -14.16 18.58 11.08
C ARG A 8 -12.96 17.63 11.04
N LYS A 9 -13.22 16.33 10.89
CA LYS A 9 -12.17 15.29 10.76
C LYS A 9 -11.41 15.46 9.44
N HIS A 10 -10.09 15.27 9.46
CA HIS A 10 -9.23 15.26 8.27
C HIS A 10 -9.07 13.85 7.65
N TYR A 11 -10.05 12.97 7.87
CA TYR A 11 -10.08 11.62 7.31
C TYR A 11 -11.52 11.12 7.27
N ASP A 12 -11.87 10.42 6.20
CA ASP A 12 -13.12 9.68 6.08
C ASP A 12 -12.91 8.23 6.56
N THR A 13 -13.97 7.59 7.07
CA THR A 13 -13.95 6.15 7.41
C THR A 13 -14.46 5.30 6.24
N PRO A 14 -14.00 4.05 6.08
CA PRO A 14 -14.57 3.13 5.10
C PRO A 14 -16.08 2.92 5.30
N SER A 15 -16.83 2.80 4.20
CA SER A 15 -18.30 2.71 4.23
C SER A 15 -18.82 1.46 4.96
N HIS A 16 -18.23 0.28 4.72
CA HIS A 16 -18.60 -0.96 5.38
C HIS A 16 -17.42 -1.54 6.19
N PRO A 17 -17.57 -1.88 7.48
CA PRO A 17 -16.44 -2.33 8.31
C PRO A 17 -15.70 -3.57 7.77
N TRP A 18 -16.42 -4.63 7.40
CA TRP A 18 -15.87 -5.99 7.25
C TRP A 18 -15.65 -6.43 5.79
N GLN A 19 -14.97 -5.61 4.99
CA GLN A 19 -14.56 -5.99 3.62
C GLN A 19 -13.19 -6.68 3.66
N LYS A 20 -13.14 -8.00 3.39
CA LYS A 20 -11.92 -8.83 3.45
C LYS A 20 -10.73 -8.20 2.69
N GLU A 21 -10.88 -7.97 1.38
CA GLU A 21 -9.81 -7.39 0.56
C GLU A 21 -9.27 -6.06 1.11
N ARG A 22 -10.15 -5.18 1.60
CA ARG A 22 -9.74 -3.88 2.14
C ARG A 22 -8.99 -4.07 3.45
N ILE A 23 -9.44 -5.00 4.30
CA ILE A 23 -8.77 -5.32 5.56
C ILE A 23 -7.36 -5.85 5.30
N GLU A 24 -7.18 -6.71 4.29
CA GLU A 24 -5.90 -7.27 3.85
C GLU A 24 -4.98 -6.20 3.25
N LYS A 25 -5.47 -5.40 2.29
CA LYS A 25 -4.72 -4.26 1.69
C LYS A 25 -4.32 -3.23 2.75
N GLU A 26 -5.22 -2.87 3.68
CA GLU A 26 -4.89 -2.01 4.83
C GLU A 26 -3.89 -2.68 5.80
N SER A 27 -3.89 -4.01 5.93
CA SER A 27 -2.96 -4.74 6.80
C SER A 27 -1.56 -4.75 6.22
N ALA A 28 -1.41 -5.05 4.93
CA ALA A 28 -0.11 -5.01 4.23
C ALA A 28 0.58 -3.64 4.40
N LEU A 29 -0.16 -2.55 4.13
CA LEU A 29 0.33 -1.17 4.31
C LEU A 29 0.68 -0.84 5.78
N VAL A 30 -0.03 -1.38 6.77
CA VAL A 30 0.34 -1.22 8.19
C VAL A 30 1.68 -1.89 8.50
N HIS A 31 1.92 -3.09 7.98
CA HIS A 31 3.15 -3.84 8.22
C HIS A 31 4.35 -3.21 7.49
N GLN A 32 4.22 -2.98 6.18
CA GLN A 32 5.27 -2.43 5.31
C GLN A 32 5.79 -1.07 5.80
N TYR A 33 4.89 -0.12 6.11
CA TYR A 33 5.26 1.22 6.53
C TYR A 33 5.37 1.39 8.06
N GLY A 34 5.18 0.32 8.85
CA GLY A 34 5.24 0.37 10.31
C GLY A 34 4.23 1.35 10.94
N LEU A 35 3.01 1.41 10.42
CA LEU A 35 1.99 2.39 10.83
C LEU A 35 1.36 1.99 12.18
N LYS A 36 1.04 2.96 13.06
CA LYS A 36 0.42 2.63 14.35
C LYS A 36 -1.05 2.22 14.20
N ASN A 37 -1.83 2.97 13.41
CA ASN A 37 -3.28 2.81 13.29
C ASN A 37 -3.72 2.91 11.82
N LYS A 38 -4.77 2.16 11.41
CA LYS A 38 -5.43 2.31 10.09
C LYS A 38 -5.90 3.74 9.78
N ARG A 39 -6.15 4.57 10.80
CA ARG A 39 -6.44 6.01 10.65
C ARG A 39 -5.33 6.79 9.94
N GLU A 40 -4.08 6.33 9.97
CA GLU A 40 -2.99 6.94 9.19
C GLU A 40 -3.15 6.69 7.68
N ILE A 41 -3.56 5.47 7.29
CA ILE A 41 -3.93 5.13 5.90
C ILE A 41 -5.16 5.95 5.48
N TRP A 42 -6.18 6.05 6.33
CA TRP A 42 -7.40 6.81 6.00
C TRP A 42 -7.14 8.32 5.83
N LYS A 43 -6.21 8.91 6.59
CA LYS A 43 -5.72 10.27 6.32
C LYS A 43 -5.07 10.36 4.94
N ALA A 44 -4.15 9.45 4.61
CA ALA A 44 -3.45 9.42 3.33
C ALA A 44 -4.41 9.26 2.14
N SER A 45 -5.34 8.31 2.20
CA SER A 45 -6.35 8.09 1.15
C SER A 45 -7.34 9.24 1.02
N THR A 46 -7.69 9.92 2.13
CA THR A 46 -8.52 11.14 2.09
C THR A 46 -7.77 12.29 1.40
N SER A 47 -6.48 12.49 1.70
CA SER A 47 -5.65 13.49 0.99
C SER A 47 -5.50 13.18 -0.50
N VAL A 48 -5.26 11.91 -0.88
CA VAL A 48 -5.22 11.49 -2.30
C VAL A 48 -6.58 11.71 -2.96
N ARG A 49 -7.70 11.35 -2.30
CA ARG A 49 -9.07 11.62 -2.80
C ARG A 49 -9.30 13.11 -3.06
N GLN A 50 -8.87 13.99 -2.14
CA GLN A 50 -8.98 15.45 -2.28
C GLN A 50 -8.16 15.97 -3.48
N MET A 51 -6.92 15.51 -3.64
CA MET A 51 -6.06 15.92 -4.75
C MET A 51 -6.60 15.40 -6.11
N ARG A 52 -7.05 14.13 -6.18
CA ARG A 52 -7.75 13.57 -7.34
C ARG A 52 -9.07 14.32 -7.65
N GLN A 53 -9.78 14.83 -6.63
CA GLN A 53 -11.01 15.62 -6.81
C GLN A 53 -10.72 17.04 -7.32
N GLN A 54 -9.68 17.71 -6.80
CA GLN A 54 -9.24 19.00 -7.32
C GLN A 54 -8.79 18.89 -8.77
N ALA A 55 -8.01 17.85 -9.11
CA ALA A 55 -7.61 17.56 -10.49
C ALA A 55 -8.83 17.41 -11.42
N ARG A 56 -9.81 16.53 -11.09
CA ARG A 56 -11.03 16.36 -11.89
C ARG A 56 -11.81 17.67 -12.10
N LYS A 57 -11.93 18.51 -11.06
CA LYS A 57 -12.58 19.82 -11.19
C LYS A 57 -11.85 20.69 -12.22
N LEU A 58 -10.52 20.77 -12.10
CA LEU A 58 -9.67 21.60 -12.97
C LEU A 58 -9.59 21.07 -14.41
N THR A 59 -9.70 19.76 -14.64
CA THR A 59 -9.82 19.17 -15.99
C THR A 59 -11.10 19.65 -16.70
N ALA A 60 -12.21 19.83 -15.96
CA ALA A 60 -13.50 20.20 -16.51
C ALA A 60 -13.71 21.73 -16.69
N THR A 61 -12.82 22.58 -16.15
CA THR A 61 -12.99 24.04 -16.15
C THR A 61 -11.84 24.75 -16.86
N ALA A 62 -12.12 25.41 -17.98
CA ALA A 62 -11.12 26.08 -18.82
C ALA A 62 -10.86 27.57 -18.50
N SER A 63 -11.28 28.07 -17.34
CA SER A 63 -11.11 29.49 -16.97
C SER A 63 -9.67 29.85 -16.61
N GLU A 64 -9.29 31.13 -16.72
CA GLU A 64 -7.96 31.61 -16.30
C GLU A 64 -7.60 31.21 -14.86
N GLN A 65 -8.59 31.32 -13.96
CA GLN A 65 -8.42 30.94 -12.56
C GLN A 65 -8.15 29.44 -12.40
N ALA A 66 -8.77 28.59 -13.23
CA ALA A 66 -8.47 27.16 -13.25
C ALA A 66 -7.05 26.87 -13.76
N GLN A 67 -6.53 27.64 -14.72
CA GLN A 67 -5.12 27.51 -15.15
C GLN A 67 -4.14 27.93 -14.04
N LYS A 68 -4.45 29.01 -13.30
CA LYS A 68 -3.68 29.44 -12.11
C LYS A 68 -3.72 28.34 -11.02
N GLU A 69 -4.90 27.77 -10.73
CA GLU A 69 -5.05 26.66 -9.77
C GLU A 69 -4.38 25.35 -10.24
N ARG A 70 -4.34 25.06 -11.54
CA ARG A 70 -3.61 23.92 -12.14
C ARG A 70 -2.11 24.06 -11.90
N GLY A 71 -1.53 25.23 -12.16
CA GLY A 71 -0.12 25.51 -11.88
C GLY A 71 0.22 25.37 -10.40
N LEU A 72 -0.62 25.91 -9.51
CA LEU A 72 -0.45 25.80 -8.05
C LEU A 72 -0.56 24.35 -7.54
N LEU A 73 -1.47 23.54 -8.08
CA LEU A 73 -1.60 22.13 -7.72
C LEU A 73 -0.37 21.33 -8.14
N LEU A 74 0.07 21.45 -9.40
CA LEU A 74 1.23 20.71 -9.92
C LEU A 74 2.53 21.12 -9.20
N GLY A 75 2.76 22.43 -9.02
CA GLY A 75 3.92 22.94 -8.28
C GLY A 75 3.97 22.53 -6.80
N ARG A 76 2.80 22.31 -6.17
CA ARG A 76 2.71 21.73 -4.82
C ARG A 76 3.09 20.24 -4.81
N LEU A 77 2.66 19.48 -5.82
CA LEU A 77 2.91 18.04 -5.91
C LEU A 77 4.39 17.72 -6.22
N ASP A 78 5.02 18.46 -7.12
CA ASP A 78 6.47 18.35 -7.37
C ASP A 78 7.29 18.75 -6.12
N ARG A 79 6.97 19.87 -5.46
CA ARG A 79 7.66 20.27 -4.22
C ARG A 79 7.62 19.18 -3.14
N LEU A 80 6.52 18.43 -3.05
CA LEU A 80 6.36 17.29 -2.13
C LEU A 80 7.01 15.99 -2.62
N GLY A 81 7.39 15.88 -3.90
CA GLY A 81 7.90 14.65 -4.51
C GLY A 81 6.82 13.58 -4.73
N LEU A 82 5.56 13.98 -4.92
CA LEU A 82 4.43 13.07 -5.17
C LEU A 82 4.22 12.78 -6.66
N LEU A 83 4.73 13.66 -7.51
CA LEU A 83 4.80 13.55 -8.97
C LEU A 83 6.22 13.95 -9.41
N ASP A 84 6.56 13.68 -10.68
CA ASP A 84 7.84 14.13 -11.23
C ASP A 84 7.72 15.43 -12.03
N ARG A 85 8.85 15.95 -12.48
CA ARG A 85 8.94 17.22 -13.20
C ARG A 85 8.26 17.12 -14.55
N GLY A 86 7.31 18.01 -14.81
CA GLY A 86 6.52 18.02 -16.04
C GLY A 86 5.31 17.07 -16.04
N SER A 87 4.99 16.40 -14.93
CA SER A 87 3.77 15.57 -14.83
C SER A 87 2.49 16.38 -15.12
N ASN A 88 1.53 15.71 -15.75
CA ASN A 88 0.26 16.28 -16.16
C ASN A 88 -0.83 16.11 -15.10
N LEU A 89 -1.97 16.78 -15.33
CA LEU A 89 -3.14 16.73 -14.44
C LEU A 89 -3.76 15.32 -14.38
N GLU A 90 -3.53 14.50 -15.41
CA GLU A 90 -3.93 13.09 -15.48
C GLU A 90 -3.12 12.18 -14.54
N ASP A 91 -1.83 12.47 -14.33
CA ASP A 91 -0.98 11.68 -13.44
C ASP A 91 -1.43 11.82 -11.98
N VAL A 92 -1.98 13.00 -11.61
CA VAL A 92 -2.66 13.21 -10.33
C VAL A 92 -3.82 12.22 -10.13
N LEU A 93 -4.54 11.85 -11.20
CA LEU A 93 -5.67 10.91 -11.16
C LEU A 93 -5.23 9.46 -10.94
N ARG A 94 -4.00 9.13 -11.35
CA ARG A 94 -3.35 7.82 -11.20
C ARG A 94 -2.62 7.68 -9.85
N MET A 95 -2.12 8.76 -9.26
CA MET A 95 -1.35 8.80 -8.00
C MET A 95 -2.03 8.04 -6.83
N ASP A 96 -1.42 6.93 -6.38
CA ASP A 96 -1.92 6.07 -5.30
C ASP A 96 -1.47 6.47 -3.89
N VAL A 97 -2.02 5.77 -2.88
CA VAL A 97 -1.84 6.08 -1.45
C VAL A 97 -0.40 5.85 -0.98
N GLU A 98 0.27 4.85 -1.56
CA GLU A 98 1.68 4.50 -1.28
C GLU A 98 2.62 5.68 -1.51
N LYS A 99 2.46 6.43 -2.62
CA LYS A 99 3.27 7.62 -2.90
C LYS A 99 3.19 8.68 -1.79
N LEU A 100 2.07 8.77 -1.08
CA LEU A 100 1.94 9.68 0.07
C LEU A 100 2.59 9.09 1.34
N LEU A 101 2.56 7.76 1.51
CA LEU A 101 3.25 7.07 2.60
C LEU A 101 4.78 7.05 2.43
N ASP A 102 5.27 6.95 1.20
CA ASP A 102 6.69 7.04 0.83
C ASP A 102 7.30 8.38 1.27
N ARG A 103 6.59 9.50 1.02
CA ARG A 103 7.06 10.87 1.34
C ARG A 103 6.96 11.24 2.82
N ARG A 104 6.60 10.31 3.72
CA ARG A 104 6.57 10.56 5.17
C ARG A 104 7.96 10.47 5.79
N LEU A 105 8.23 11.31 6.79
CA LEU A 105 9.49 11.30 7.54
C LEU A 105 9.86 9.90 8.09
N GLN A 106 8.88 9.15 8.61
CA GLN A 106 9.10 7.78 9.09
C GLN A 106 9.68 6.83 8.02
N THR A 107 9.23 6.99 6.77
CA THR A 107 9.66 6.15 5.64
C THR A 107 10.97 6.65 5.06
N GLN A 108 11.15 7.97 4.94
CA GLN A 108 12.37 8.61 4.44
C GLN A 108 13.59 8.27 5.32
N VAL A 109 13.44 8.33 6.64
CA VAL A 109 14.48 7.93 7.62
C VAL A 109 14.88 6.45 7.48
N TYR A 110 13.93 5.56 7.15
CA TYR A 110 14.22 4.15 6.88
C TYR A 110 14.96 3.96 5.54
N LEU A 111 14.46 4.58 4.46
CA LEU A 111 15.06 4.48 3.12
C LEU A 111 16.48 5.06 3.05
N GLN A 112 16.79 6.07 3.86
CA GLN A 112 18.12 6.66 4.00
C GLN A 112 19.08 5.83 4.86
N GLY A 113 18.63 4.71 5.44
CA GLY A 113 19.47 3.88 6.30
C GLY A 113 19.81 4.52 7.64
N LEU A 114 19.03 5.49 8.13
CA LEU A 114 19.21 6.07 9.48
C LEU A 114 18.59 5.19 10.58
N ALA A 115 17.84 4.15 10.22
CA ALA A 115 17.30 3.13 11.11
C ALA A 115 17.11 1.80 10.38
N SER A 116 17.29 0.68 11.09
CA SER A 116 17.17 -0.68 10.54
C SER A 116 15.72 -1.10 10.24
N THR A 117 14.72 -0.43 10.80
CA THR A 117 13.29 -0.72 10.53
C THR A 117 12.40 0.53 10.50
N PRO A 118 11.23 0.49 9.83
CA PRO A 118 10.23 1.56 9.89
C PRO A 118 9.67 1.80 11.31
N LYS A 119 9.68 0.79 12.19
CA LYS A 119 9.26 0.92 13.60
C LYS A 119 10.32 1.67 14.42
N GLN A 120 11.59 1.31 14.27
CA GLN A 120 12.72 2.03 14.89
C GLN A 120 12.76 3.49 14.41
N SER A 121 12.59 3.74 13.10
CA SER A 121 12.49 5.08 12.52
C SER A 121 11.47 5.95 13.27
N ARG A 122 10.30 5.39 13.58
CA ARG A 122 9.26 6.07 14.34
C ARG A 122 9.70 6.41 15.77
N GLN A 123 10.37 5.47 16.45
CA GLN A 123 10.90 5.68 17.80
C GLN A 123 11.91 6.83 17.82
N LEU A 124 12.91 6.80 16.93
CA LEU A 124 13.95 7.84 16.82
C LEU A 124 13.36 9.24 16.58
N ILE A 125 12.36 9.34 15.71
CA ILE A 125 11.61 10.59 15.46
C ILE A 125 10.92 11.04 16.75
N THR A 126 10.12 10.17 17.39
CA THR A 126 9.37 10.56 18.61
C THR A 126 10.26 10.91 19.80
N HIS A 127 11.45 10.31 19.90
CA HIS A 127 12.45 10.62 20.92
C HIS A 127 13.27 11.89 20.59
N GLY A 128 13.11 12.46 19.39
CA GLY A 128 13.79 13.68 18.96
C GLY A 128 15.26 13.49 18.59
N HIS A 129 15.64 12.30 18.11
CA HIS A 129 17.01 12.03 17.66
C HIS A 129 17.27 12.40 16.19
N ILE A 130 16.26 12.86 15.47
CA ILE A 130 16.31 13.20 14.04
C ILE A 130 15.97 14.67 13.82
N THR A 131 16.76 15.31 12.96
CA THR A 131 16.58 16.69 12.52
C THR A 131 16.15 16.77 11.06
N ILE A 132 15.55 17.90 10.71
CA ILE A 132 15.36 18.38 9.33
C ILE A 132 15.71 19.87 9.35
N ASP A 133 16.54 20.33 8.42
CA ASP A 133 16.98 21.73 8.33
C ASP A 133 17.61 22.24 9.65
N GLY A 134 18.26 21.34 10.40
CA GLY A 134 18.81 21.59 11.75
C GLY A 134 17.78 21.57 12.89
N THR A 135 16.48 21.56 12.59
CA THR A 135 15.39 21.55 13.60
C THR A 135 14.98 20.13 13.98
N VAL A 136 14.69 19.87 15.27
CA VAL A 136 14.33 18.51 15.74
C VAL A 136 12.89 18.15 15.36
N ALA A 137 12.72 17.18 14.47
CA ALA A 137 11.42 16.77 13.97
C ALA A 137 10.83 15.61 14.79
N ARG A 138 9.76 15.86 15.54
CA ARG A 138 9.10 14.85 16.42
C ARG A 138 7.86 14.17 15.82
N VAL A 139 7.49 14.48 14.57
CA VAL A 139 6.22 14.05 13.95
C VAL A 139 6.45 13.04 12.80
N PRO A 140 6.29 11.72 13.02
CA PRO A 140 6.53 10.69 12.00
C PRO A 140 5.47 10.65 10.87
N GLY A 141 4.40 11.42 11.01
CA GLY A 141 3.36 11.62 9.99
C GLY A 141 3.57 12.85 9.12
N MET A 142 4.67 13.60 9.29
CA MET A 142 4.99 14.77 8.48
C MET A 142 5.45 14.36 7.08
N LEU A 143 5.03 15.11 6.06
CA LEU A 143 5.48 14.94 4.67
C LEU A 143 6.75 15.75 4.44
N VAL A 144 7.74 15.16 3.77
CA VAL A 144 9.06 15.75 3.52
C VAL A 144 9.17 16.20 2.06
N THR A 145 9.57 17.45 1.83
CA THR A 145 9.77 18.00 0.48
C THR A 145 11.05 17.45 -0.19
N ARG A 146 11.15 17.54 -1.52
CA ARG A 146 12.34 17.04 -2.30
C ARG A 146 13.67 17.70 -1.89
N MET A 147 13.62 18.85 -1.21
CA MET A 147 14.82 19.54 -0.69
C MET A 147 15.19 19.02 0.70
N GLN A 148 14.24 19.09 1.63
CA GLN A 148 14.39 18.71 3.04
C GLN A 148 14.80 17.25 3.25
N GLU A 149 14.43 16.38 2.32
CA GLU A 149 14.89 14.99 2.24
C GLU A 149 16.42 14.86 2.34
N LYS A 150 17.17 15.73 1.65
CA LYS A 150 18.65 15.75 1.70
C LYS A 150 19.21 16.35 2.99
N GLN A 151 18.35 16.90 3.84
CA GLN A 151 18.68 17.66 5.06
C GLN A 151 18.20 16.94 6.32
N ILE A 152 17.79 15.66 6.19
CA ILE A 152 17.53 14.75 7.31
C ILE A 152 18.86 14.25 7.86
N ALA A 153 19.07 14.41 9.18
CA ALA A 153 20.26 13.92 9.87
C ALA A 153 19.92 13.48 11.30
N TYR A 154 20.89 12.94 12.03
CA TYR A 154 20.77 12.83 13.49
C TYR A 154 20.90 14.21 14.15
N PHE A 155 20.26 14.38 15.31
CA PHE A 155 20.45 15.56 16.14
C PHE A 155 21.86 15.56 16.76
N SER A 156 22.56 16.70 16.72
CA SER A 156 23.93 16.84 17.21
C SER A 156 24.12 16.49 18.69
N GLY A 157 23.09 16.73 19.52
CA GLY A 157 23.06 16.32 20.92
C GLY A 157 22.52 14.92 21.17
N SER A 158 22.38 14.07 20.15
CA SER A 158 21.98 12.65 20.30
C SER A 158 23.22 11.74 20.37
N PRO A 159 23.23 10.72 21.25
CA PRO A 159 24.26 9.66 21.23
C PRO A 159 24.42 8.99 19.85
N LEU A 160 23.35 8.98 19.04
CA LEU A 160 23.33 8.40 17.69
C LEU A 160 24.14 9.19 16.65
N MET A 161 24.59 10.41 16.98
CA MET A 161 25.53 11.16 16.15
C MET A 161 26.93 10.50 16.13
N SER A 162 27.24 9.65 17.11
CA SER A 162 28.51 8.89 17.11
C SER A 162 28.41 7.65 16.20
N ASP A 163 29.33 7.54 15.24
CA ASP A 163 29.32 6.47 14.23
C ASP A 163 29.40 5.05 14.82
N LEU A 164 30.02 4.93 16.00
CA LEU A 164 30.28 3.68 16.74
C LEU A 164 29.08 3.21 17.59
N HIS A 165 27.96 3.94 17.63
CA HIS A 165 26.86 3.61 18.53
C HIS A 165 26.14 2.29 18.13
N PRO A 166 25.97 1.31 19.03
CA PRO A 166 25.55 -0.07 18.68
C PRO A 166 24.12 -0.20 18.13
N VAL A 167 23.26 0.80 18.37
CA VAL A 167 21.88 0.85 17.83
C VAL A 167 21.81 1.41 16.40
N ARG A 168 22.92 1.99 15.89
CA ARG A 168 22.99 2.48 14.51
C ARG A 168 22.94 1.27 13.54
N PRO A 169 22.15 1.32 12.45
CA PRO A 169 22.24 0.32 11.40
C PRO A 169 23.67 0.25 10.87
N LYS A 170 24.20 -0.98 10.76
CA LYS A 170 25.41 -1.24 9.96
C LYS A 170 25.06 -0.98 8.49
N PRO A 171 26.01 -0.48 7.67
CA PRO A 171 25.80 -0.46 6.22
C PRO A 171 25.60 -1.89 5.74
N ARG A 172 24.54 -2.13 4.94
CA ARG A 172 24.33 -3.45 4.31
C ARG A 172 25.50 -3.74 3.37
N THR A 173 26.16 -4.87 3.58
CA THR A 173 27.19 -5.39 2.67
C THR A 173 26.56 -6.34 1.66
N GLY A 174 27.30 -6.74 0.62
CA GLY A 174 26.75 -7.55 -0.48
C GLY A 174 26.05 -8.84 0.00
N ALA A 175 26.63 -9.52 0.99
CA ALA A 175 26.10 -10.76 1.57
C ALA A 175 24.72 -10.61 2.26
N ASP A 176 24.31 -9.39 2.63
CA ASP A 176 22.97 -9.14 3.18
C ASP A 176 21.85 -9.24 2.12
N PHE A 177 22.19 -9.35 0.82
CA PHE A 177 21.25 -9.45 -0.29
C PHE A 177 21.07 -10.89 -0.80
N ASP A 178 22.06 -11.76 -0.64
CA ASP A 178 22.01 -13.16 -1.09
C ASP A 178 21.17 -14.07 -0.15
N THR A 179 20.82 -13.57 1.04
CA THR A 179 19.97 -14.30 2.00
C THR A 179 18.49 -14.03 1.70
N GLU A 180 17.96 -14.70 0.67
CA GLU A 180 16.51 -14.87 0.56
C GLU A 180 15.97 -15.64 1.78
N PRO A 181 14.77 -15.33 2.28
CA PRO A 181 14.17 -16.08 3.39
C PRO A 181 13.70 -17.45 2.87
N THR A 182 14.61 -18.43 2.90
CA THR A 182 14.23 -19.85 2.76
C THR A 182 13.14 -20.15 3.79
N GLU A 183 12.02 -20.69 3.33
CA GLU A 183 10.90 -21.02 4.22
C GLU A 183 11.38 -22.00 5.29
N GLU A 184 11.24 -21.65 6.58
CA GLU A 184 11.74 -22.48 7.68
C GLU A 184 10.98 -23.82 7.70
N GLU A 185 11.66 -24.90 7.29
CA GLU A 185 11.13 -26.25 7.40
C GLU A 185 10.77 -26.55 8.86
N ALA A 186 9.51 -26.91 9.10
CA ALA A 186 9.05 -27.25 10.45
C ALA A 186 9.84 -28.48 10.97
N PRO A 187 10.54 -28.38 12.12
CA PRO A 187 11.43 -29.44 12.58
C PRO A 187 10.65 -30.72 12.88
N ALA A 188 10.98 -31.80 12.16
CA ALA A 188 10.24 -33.05 12.20
C ALA A 188 10.24 -33.72 13.59
N VAL A 189 9.10 -34.32 13.94
CA VAL A 189 8.92 -35.09 15.17
C VAL A 189 9.83 -36.34 15.14
N LYS A 190 10.68 -36.49 16.15
CA LYS A 190 11.48 -37.70 16.35
C LYS A 190 10.64 -38.80 16.99
N GLU A 191 10.28 -39.82 16.21
CA GLU A 191 9.81 -41.08 16.78
C GLU A 191 10.94 -41.81 17.54
N LYS A 192 10.63 -42.31 18.73
CA LYS A 192 11.22 -43.54 19.29
C LYS A 192 10.11 -44.35 19.95
N ALA A 193 10.15 -45.67 19.76
CA ALA A 193 9.04 -46.54 20.09
C ALA A 193 9.06 -47.06 21.54
N LYS A 194 7.86 -47.11 22.13
CA LYS A 194 7.31 -48.11 23.08
C LYS A 194 8.26 -48.84 24.04
N THR A 195 7.92 -48.75 25.33
CA THR A 195 7.73 -49.93 26.20
C THR A 195 6.28 -49.97 26.69
N SER A 196 5.86 -51.11 27.25
CA SER A 196 4.45 -51.45 27.55
C SER A 196 4.08 -51.32 29.04
N ASP A 197 2.87 -51.80 29.36
CA ASP A 197 2.32 -52.06 30.71
C ASP A 197 1.85 -50.81 31.49
N GLU A 198 0.71 -50.80 32.21
CA GLU A 198 -0.30 -51.84 32.49
C GLU A 198 -1.73 -51.20 32.57
N LYS A 199 -2.81 -51.99 32.56
CA LYS A 199 -4.20 -51.50 32.73
C LYS A 199 -5.16 -52.56 33.31
N PRO A 200 -5.96 -52.20 34.32
CA PRO A 200 -7.38 -52.57 34.40
C PRO A 200 -8.28 -51.33 34.61
N GLU A 201 -9.26 -51.03 33.74
CA GLU A 201 -10.73 -51.28 33.94
C GLU A 201 -11.42 -50.10 34.68
N LYS A 202 -12.69 -49.72 34.51
CA LYS A 202 -13.86 -49.99 33.62
C LYS A 202 -14.54 -48.59 33.42
N SER A 203 -15.53 -48.29 32.56
CA SER A 203 -16.59 -49.07 31.91
C SER A 203 -17.08 -48.44 30.58
N SER A 204 -17.97 -49.15 29.89
CA SER A 204 -18.88 -48.72 28.80
C SER A 204 -20.20 -49.53 29.01
N PRO A 205 -21.32 -49.38 28.26
CA PRO A 205 -21.58 -48.67 26.99
C PRO A 205 -22.77 -47.68 27.11
N ASP A 206 -23.44 -47.13 26.07
CA ASP A 206 -23.38 -47.31 24.59
C ASP A 206 -23.50 -45.94 23.86
N GLU A 207 -24.18 -45.62 22.74
CA GLU A 207 -25.13 -46.32 21.85
C GLU A 207 -25.01 -45.84 20.36
N ALA A 208 -26.00 -46.12 19.50
CA ALA A 208 -25.86 -46.07 18.05
C ALA A 208 -26.01 -44.68 17.37
N GLN A 209 -25.50 -44.60 16.13
CA GLN A 209 -25.87 -43.58 15.13
C GLN A 209 -27.10 -44.02 14.33
N PRO A 210 -27.79 -43.08 13.66
CA PRO A 210 -27.85 -43.21 12.20
C PRO A 210 -27.55 -41.92 11.40
N LYS A 211 -27.27 -42.10 10.10
CA LYS A 211 -26.76 -41.07 9.17
C LYS A 211 -27.87 -40.37 8.37
N ALA A 212 -27.67 -39.10 8.01
CA ALA A 212 -28.50 -38.41 7.01
C ALA A 212 -27.68 -37.56 5.99
N LYS A 213 -27.61 -38.10 4.76
CA LYS A 213 -27.36 -37.50 3.43
C LYS A 213 -26.85 -36.04 3.32
N LYS A 214 -25.71 -35.87 2.61
CA LYS A 214 -25.48 -34.74 1.68
C LYS A 214 -25.75 -35.20 0.24
N PRO A 215 -26.42 -34.42 -0.62
CA PRO A 215 -26.32 -34.57 -2.08
C PRO A 215 -25.13 -33.77 -2.64
N ALA A 216 -24.63 -34.14 -3.81
CA ALA A 216 -23.63 -33.37 -4.56
C ALA A 216 -24.06 -33.26 -6.03
N ALA A 217 -24.27 -32.04 -6.52
CA ALA A 217 -24.65 -31.79 -7.91
C ALA A 217 -24.36 -30.33 -8.32
N GLU A 218 -23.13 -30.04 -8.79
CA GLU A 218 -22.84 -28.91 -9.71
C GLU A 218 -21.38 -28.95 -10.23
N LYS A 219 -21.09 -29.84 -11.21
CA LYS A 219 -19.86 -29.79 -12.03
C LYS A 219 -20.12 -30.37 -13.43
N LYS A 220 -20.96 -29.70 -14.24
CA LYS A 220 -21.13 -30.09 -15.65
C LYS A 220 -21.54 -28.99 -16.65
N GLU A 221 -21.21 -27.71 -16.39
CA GLU A 221 -21.66 -26.60 -17.26
C GLU A 221 -20.61 -25.51 -17.58
N LYS A 222 -19.32 -25.87 -17.70
CA LYS A 222 -18.26 -24.94 -18.18
C LYS A 222 -17.30 -25.56 -19.21
N SER A 223 -17.85 -26.24 -20.21
CA SER A 223 -17.10 -26.75 -21.37
C SER A 223 -17.72 -26.47 -22.74
N ALA A 224 -18.93 -25.87 -22.81
CA ALA A 224 -19.67 -25.69 -24.06
C ALA A 224 -19.60 -24.27 -24.68
N VAL A 225 -19.11 -23.26 -23.94
CA VAL A 225 -19.14 -21.85 -24.40
C VAL A 225 -17.99 -21.49 -25.34
N LYS A 226 -16.82 -22.16 -25.21
CA LYS A 226 -15.59 -21.83 -25.97
C LYS A 226 -15.57 -22.38 -27.41
N ALA A 227 -16.74 -22.45 -28.06
CA ALA A 227 -16.90 -23.05 -29.39
C ALA A 227 -17.82 -22.26 -30.36
N LYS A 228 -18.30 -21.06 -29.97
CA LYS A 228 -19.21 -20.26 -30.81
C LYS A 228 -18.72 -18.85 -31.20
N GLU A 229 -17.57 -18.43 -30.70
CA GLU A 229 -17.03 -17.07 -30.96
C GLU A 229 -16.11 -17.02 -32.20
N ALA A 230 -15.48 -18.14 -32.55
CA ALA A 230 -14.54 -18.26 -33.68
C ALA A 230 -15.19 -18.35 -35.09
N ALA A 231 -16.47 -18.00 -35.22
CA ALA A 231 -17.25 -18.14 -36.47
C ALA A 231 -17.77 -16.80 -37.03
N ALA A 232 -17.60 -15.67 -36.32
CA ALA A 232 -18.07 -14.37 -36.76
C ALA A 232 -17.04 -13.58 -37.61
N GLU A 233 -15.75 -13.91 -37.50
CA GLU A 233 -14.63 -13.10 -38.00
C GLU A 233 -14.23 -13.41 -39.47
N LYS A 234 -15.16 -13.92 -40.29
CA LYS A 234 -14.93 -14.21 -41.72
C LYS A 234 -16.06 -13.79 -42.67
N ALA A 235 -16.95 -12.91 -42.23
CA ALA A 235 -18.12 -12.45 -43.02
C ALA A 235 -18.22 -10.93 -43.20
N ALA A 236 -17.16 -10.17 -42.87
CA ALA A 236 -17.17 -8.70 -42.87
C ALA A 236 -16.32 -8.05 -43.99
N GLU A 237 -15.51 -8.82 -44.71
CA GLU A 237 -14.55 -8.31 -45.71
C GLU A 237 -15.07 -8.50 -47.14
N THR A 238 -16.23 -7.90 -47.46
CA THR A 238 -16.74 -7.84 -48.84
C THR A 238 -17.65 -6.64 -49.08
N THR A 239 -17.08 -5.47 -49.37
CA THR A 239 -17.77 -4.35 -50.01
C THR A 239 -16.96 -3.86 -51.22
N PRO A 240 -17.61 -3.33 -52.28
CA PRO A 240 -16.98 -3.25 -53.60
C PRO A 240 -16.07 -2.03 -53.77
N GLY A 241 -14.97 -2.22 -54.50
CA GLY A 241 -14.13 -1.13 -54.96
C GLY A 241 -14.77 -0.37 -56.12
N THR A 242 -15.09 0.91 -55.92
CA THR A 242 -15.54 1.81 -56.98
C THR A 242 -14.36 2.15 -57.90
N ALA A 243 -14.35 1.60 -59.11
CA ALA A 243 -13.37 1.95 -60.13
C ALA A 243 -13.77 3.22 -60.89
N SER A 244 -12.80 4.11 -61.11
CA SER A 244 -12.97 5.33 -61.92
C SER A 244 -12.86 5.05 -63.42
N GLU A 245 -13.57 5.85 -64.21
CA GLU A 245 -13.03 6.52 -65.41
C GLU A 245 -12.46 5.66 -66.56
N GLU A 246 -13.29 5.32 -67.55
CA GLU A 246 -12.88 5.39 -68.97
C GLU A 246 -14.04 5.28 -69.99
N LYS A 247 -14.31 6.36 -70.76
CA LYS A 247 -14.46 6.41 -72.25
C LYS A 247 -15.48 7.43 -72.78
N LYS A 248 -14.98 8.23 -73.74
CA LYS A 248 -15.65 8.87 -74.91
C LYS A 248 -17.03 9.50 -74.71
#